data_AF-A0A2K6DFN3-F1
#
_entry.id   AF-A0A2K6DFN3-F1
#
_cell.length_a   1.000
_cell.length_b   1.000
_cell.length_c   1.000
_cell.angle_alpha   90.00
_cell.angle_beta   90.00
_cell.angle_gamma   90.00
#
_symmetry.space_group_name_H-M   'P 1'
#
loop_
_entity.id
_entity.type
_entity.pdbx_description
1 polymer ?
#
loop_
_entity_poly.entity_id
_entity_poly.type
_entity_poly.pdbx_seq_one_letter_code
_entity_poly.pdbx_strand_id
1 'polypeptide(L)'
;MTTSQKHRDFVAEPMGEEPVGILGKKLEERGFDKACAVLGQFLVLKKDGDLFQEWLKHTCGANAKQSQDCFGCLREWCDAFL
;
A
#
# COMPACT_ATOMS: atom_id res chain seq x y z
N MET A 1 -8.29 -17.16 -8.41
CA MET A 1 -7.06 -16.42 -8.04
C MET A 1 -6.97 -16.43 -6.52
N THR A 2 -5.93 -17.01 -5.95
CA THR A 2 -5.72 -17.05 -4.50
C THR A 2 -4.75 -15.95 -4.12
N THR A 3 -5.24 -14.90 -3.48
CA THR A 3 -4.42 -13.86 -2.86
C THR A 3 -3.60 -14.45 -1.72
N SER A 4 -2.39 -13.92 -1.47
CA SER A 4 -1.48 -14.49 -0.47
C SER A 4 -2.05 -14.37 0.95
N GLN A 5 -1.67 -15.27 1.87
CA GLN A 5 -2.11 -15.23 3.26
C GLN A 5 -1.87 -13.86 3.92
N LYS A 6 -0.70 -13.25 3.68
CA LYS A 6 -0.35 -11.89 4.14
C LYS A 6 -1.33 -10.81 3.70
N HIS A 7 -1.90 -10.95 2.50
CA HIS A 7 -2.88 -9.99 2.00
C HIS A 7 -4.22 -10.16 2.69
N ARG A 8 -4.61 -11.40 3.04
CA ARG A 8 -5.83 -11.65 3.82
C ARG A 8 -5.69 -11.13 5.25
N ASP A 9 -4.53 -11.35 5.87
CA ASP A 9 -4.28 -10.91 7.24
C ASP A 9 -4.31 -9.36 7.31
N PHE A 10 -3.68 -8.68 6.35
CA PHE A 10 -3.66 -7.22 6.27
C PHE A 10 -5.04 -6.56 6.02
N VAL A 11 -5.96 -7.25 5.34
CA VAL A 11 -7.32 -6.74 5.04
C VAL A 11 -8.30 -7.12 6.17
N ALA A 12 -7.98 -8.09 7.02
CA ALA A 12 -8.85 -8.53 8.11
C ALA A 12 -8.78 -7.65 9.36
N GLU A 13 -7.72 -6.85 9.53
CA GLU A 13 -7.53 -5.98 10.69
C GLU A 13 -7.42 -4.50 10.25
N PRO A 14 -7.90 -3.54 11.07
CA PRO A 14 -7.68 -2.12 10.80
C PRO A 14 -6.18 -1.87 10.71
N MET A 15 -5.71 -1.34 9.58
CA MET A 15 -4.29 -1.14 9.23
C MET A 15 -3.56 -0.43 10.39
N GLY A 16 -2.95 -1.22 11.25
CA GLY A 16 -2.20 -0.77 12.41
C GLY A 16 -0.71 -0.63 12.07
N GLU A 17 0.13 -1.03 13.01
CA GLU A 17 1.60 -0.98 12.93
C GLU A 17 2.22 -2.12 12.10
N GLU A 18 1.45 -2.78 11.25
CA GLU A 18 1.99 -3.85 10.40
C GLU A 18 2.96 -3.30 9.36
N PRO A 19 4.14 -3.91 9.19
CA PRO A 19 5.16 -3.44 8.27
C PRO A 19 4.63 -3.49 6.84
N VAL A 20 4.72 -2.36 6.12
CA VAL A 20 4.26 -2.19 4.73
C VAL A 20 4.79 -3.36 3.89
N GLY A 21 3.91 -4.35 3.68
CA GLY A 21 4.28 -5.63 3.10
C GLY A 21 5.03 -5.43 1.79
N ILE A 22 6.24 -6.00 1.72
CA ILE A 22 7.08 -6.12 0.53
C ILE A 22 7.88 -4.86 0.12
N LEU A 23 7.51 -3.65 0.55
CA LEU A 23 8.23 -2.41 0.22
C LEU A 23 8.84 -1.66 1.44
N GLY A 24 8.61 -2.18 2.65
CA GLY A 24 8.91 -1.56 3.95
C GLY A 24 10.23 -0.79 4.04
N LYS A 25 11.39 -1.42 3.80
CA LYS A 25 12.69 -0.76 4.03
C LYS A 25 12.93 0.53 3.25
N LYS A 26 12.52 0.58 1.98
CA LYS A 26 12.75 1.78 1.13
C LYS A 26 11.73 2.88 1.41
N LEU A 27 10.54 2.50 1.89
CA LEU A 27 9.51 3.43 2.31
C LEU A 27 9.86 4.02 3.68
N GLU A 28 10.36 3.21 4.60
CA GLU A 28 10.91 3.64 5.90
C GLU A 28 12.02 4.68 5.73
N GLU A 29 13.00 4.44 4.84
CA GLU A 29 14.08 5.39 4.51
C GLU A 29 13.56 6.73 3.93
N ARG A 30 12.36 6.74 3.37
CA ARG A 30 11.70 7.92 2.80
C ARG A 30 10.75 8.61 3.79
N GLY A 31 10.65 8.13 5.03
CA GLY A 31 9.74 8.65 6.06
C GLY A 31 8.32 8.09 5.99
N PHE A 32 8.10 7.00 5.26
CA PHE A 32 6.86 6.21 5.24
C PHE A 32 7.04 4.97 6.12
N ASP A 33 7.27 5.19 7.41
CA ASP A 33 7.48 4.16 8.43
C ASP A 33 6.20 3.39 8.80
N LYS A 34 5.03 3.93 8.45
CA LYS A 34 3.71 3.35 8.76
C LYS A 34 2.83 3.20 7.53
N ALA A 35 2.02 2.14 7.52
CA ALA A 35 0.99 1.93 6.50
C ALA A 35 0.03 3.13 6.39
N CYS A 36 -0.25 3.82 7.50
CA CYS A 36 -1.07 5.04 7.53
C CYS A 36 -0.51 6.18 6.66
N ALA A 37 0.82 6.32 6.56
CA ALA A 37 1.43 7.37 5.75
C ALA A 37 1.24 7.09 4.24
N VAL A 38 1.37 5.82 3.84
CA VAL A 38 1.12 5.37 2.47
C VAL A 38 -0.37 5.50 2.12
N LEU A 39 -1.26 5.16 3.06
CA LEU A 39 -2.70 5.38 2.92
C LEU A 39 -3.03 6.87 2.78
N GLY A 40 -2.41 7.74 3.57
CA GLY A 40 -2.57 9.19 3.45
C GLY A 40 -2.22 9.68 2.05
N GLN A 41 -1.10 9.22 1.49
CA GLN A 41 -0.70 9.53 0.13
C GLN A 41 -1.70 8.99 -0.91
N PHE A 42 -2.19 7.76 -0.72
CA PHE A 42 -3.21 7.15 -1.57
C PHE A 42 -4.51 7.98 -1.60
N LEU A 43 -4.93 8.51 -0.45
CA LEU A 43 -6.11 9.37 -0.34
C LEU A 43 -5.89 10.76 -0.96
N VAL A 44 -4.69 11.35 -0.79
CA VAL A 44 -4.30 12.61 -1.47
C VAL A 44 -4.39 12.48 -2.99
N LEU A 45 -3.97 11.33 -3.52
CA LEU A 45 -4.09 10.98 -4.93
C LEU A 45 -5.50 10.55 -5.34
N LYS A 46 -6.51 10.74 -4.48
CA LYS A 46 -7.92 10.42 -4.74
C LYS A 46 -8.15 8.97 -5.16
N LYS A 47 -7.34 8.04 -4.65
CA LYS A 47 -7.38 6.61 -5.01
C LYS A 47 -7.10 6.35 -6.51
N ASP A 48 -6.43 7.28 -7.19
CA ASP A 48 -6.03 7.12 -8.59
C ASP A 48 -4.89 6.09 -8.72
N GLY A 49 -5.14 5.03 -9.47
CA GLY A 49 -4.21 3.90 -9.60
C GLY A 49 -2.97 4.22 -10.40
N ASP A 50 -3.08 5.05 -11.45
CA ASP A 50 -1.94 5.38 -12.30
C ASP A 50 -0.99 6.31 -11.55
N LEU A 51 -1.54 7.36 -10.90
CA LEU A 51 -0.76 8.28 -10.08
C LEU A 51 -0.12 7.59 -8.88
N PHE A 52 -0.85 6.70 -8.21
CA PHE A 52 -0.31 5.99 -7.05
C PHE A 52 0.81 5.02 -7.43
N GLN A 53 0.66 4.28 -8.54
CA GLN A 53 1.69 3.37 -9.02
C GLN A 53 2.94 4.12 -9.49
N GLU A 54 2.77 5.24 -10.19
CA GLU A 54 3.87 6.11 -10.57
C GLU A 54 4.60 6.64 -9.33
N TRP A 55 3.86 7.14 -8.34
CA TRP A 55 4.42 7.61 -7.08
C TRP A 55 5.22 6.51 -6.34
N LEU A 56 4.68 5.29 -6.26
CA LEU A 56 5.37 4.15 -5.64
C LEU A 56 6.68 3.84 -6.36
N LYS A 57 6.67 3.88 -7.69
CA LYS A 57 7.86 3.67 -8.52
C LYS A 57 8.91 4.76 -8.29
N HIS A 58 8.53 6.03 -8.22
CA HIS A 58 9.47 7.12 -7.96
C HIS A 58 10.00 7.14 -6.52
N THR A 59 9.20 6.68 -5.55
CA THR A 59 9.53 6.74 -4.13
C THR A 59 10.41 5.55 -3.71
N CYS A 60 10.01 4.31 -4.02
CA CYS A 60 10.74 3.12 -3.58
C CYS A 60 11.24 2.23 -4.74
N GLY A 61 11.06 2.65 -5.99
CA GLY A 61 11.46 1.84 -7.14
C GLY A 61 10.60 0.58 -7.29
N ALA A 62 9.34 0.63 -6.85
CA ALA A 62 8.41 -0.49 -6.97
C ALA A 62 8.24 -0.87 -8.45
N ASN A 63 8.22 -2.19 -8.72
CA ASN A 63 7.85 -2.70 -10.03
C ASN A 63 6.31 -2.73 -10.19
N ALA A 64 5.85 -2.93 -11.43
CA ALA A 64 4.42 -2.92 -11.75
C ALA A 64 3.57 -3.89 -10.91
N LYS A 65 4.12 -5.06 -10.57
CA LYS A 65 3.42 -6.04 -9.74
C LYS A 65 3.31 -5.58 -8.29
N GLN A 66 4.41 -5.09 -7.72
CA GLN A 66 4.42 -4.56 -6.35
C GLN A 66 3.49 -3.36 -6.19
N SER A 67 3.48 -2.46 -7.18
CA SER A 67 2.62 -1.28 -7.15
C SER A 67 1.15 -1.63 -7.31
N GLN A 68 0.82 -2.60 -8.17
CA GLN A 68 -0.54 -3.11 -8.33
C GLN A 68 -1.03 -3.86 -7.10
N ASP A 69 -0.21 -4.73 -6.52
CA ASP A 69 -0.55 -5.49 -5.30
C ASP A 69 -0.79 -4.53 -4.11
N CYS A 70 0.05 -3.49 -3.95
CA CYS A 70 -0.10 -2.48 -2.91
C CYS A 70 -1.37 -1.62 -3.13
N PHE A 71 -1.63 -1.20 -4.37
CA PHE A 71 -2.84 -0.46 -4.72
C PHE A 71 -4.12 -1.27 -4.41
N GLY A 72 -4.15 -2.54 -4.81
CA GLY A 72 -5.29 -3.44 -4.54
C GLY A 72 -5.55 -3.57 -3.04
N CYS A 73 -4.48 -3.80 -2.27
CA CYS A 73 -4.53 -3.91 -0.82
C CYS A 73 -5.12 -2.66 -0.15
N LEU A 74 -4.65 -1.46 -0.52
CA LEU A 74 -5.15 -0.20 0.03
C LEU A 74 -6.59 0.10 -0.40
N ARG A 75 -6.95 -0.26 -1.63
CA ARG A 75 -8.31 -0.09 -2.14
C ARG A 75 -9.30 -0.98 -1.40
N GLU A 76 -9.00 -2.27 -1.25
CA GLU A 76 -9.85 -3.21 -0.50
C GLU A 76 -9.96 -2.80 0.96
N TRP A 77 -8.87 -2.34 1.57
CA TRP A 77 -8.92 -1.79 2.92
C TRP A 77 -9.82 -0.55 3.02
N CYS A 78 -9.69 0.39 2.08
CA CYS A 78 -10.59 1.54 2.04
C CYS A 78 -12.05 1.11 1.89
N ASP A 79 -12.35 0.18 0.97
CA ASP A 79 -13.73 -0.28 0.74
C ASP A 79 -14.32 -1.02 1.96
N ALA A 80 -13.48 -1.63 2.81
CA ALA A 80 -13.90 -2.34 4.03
C ALA A 80 -14.04 -1.44 5.27
N PHE A 81 -13.23 -0.39 5.39
CA PHE A 81 -13.10 0.39 6.64
C PHE A 81 -13.36 1.90 6.50
N LEU A 82 -13.55 2.44 5.28
CA LEU A 82 -13.69 3.88 5.01
C LEU A 82 -14.86 4.22 4.07
#